data_AF-A0A944F0F5-F1
#
_entry.id   AF-A0A944F0F5-F1
#
_cell.length_a   1.000
_cell.length_b   1.000
_cell.length_c   1.000
_cell.angle_alpha   90.00
_cell.angle_beta   90.00
_cell.angle_gamma   90.00
#
_symmetry.space_group_name_H-M   'P 1'
#
loop_
_entity.id
_entity.type
_entity.pdbx_description
1 polymer ?
#
loop_
_entity_poly.entity_id
_entity_poly.type
_entity_poly.pdbx_seq_one_letter_code
_entity_poly.pdbx_strand_id
1 'polypeptide(L)'
;MSEINTAPETPEAQTEAVPDPAEEVRAGIHRENAGKLAQAELKAQAAQAGIKLPDGYTDYLDTSKLLGEDGNPSAESIGEALKPFEPKFPPLAGTLHNRGSAPLVHHFSLDARRRK
;
A
#
# COMPACT_ATOMS: atom_id res chain seq x y z
N MET A 1 73.07 7.29 3.33
CA MET A 1 72.70 7.87 4.63
C MET A 1 71.31 8.43 4.49
N SER A 2 70.43 7.99 5.38
CA SER A 2 68.99 8.18 5.40
C SER A 2 68.62 9.56 5.92
N GLU A 3 67.69 10.27 5.29
CA GLU A 3 66.83 11.23 6.00
C GLU A 3 65.39 11.12 5.47
N ILE A 4 64.54 10.63 6.37
CA ILE A 4 63.08 10.57 6.29
C ILE A 4 62.58 11.89 6.89
N ASN A 5 61.78 12.64 6.16
CA ASN A 5 60.95 13.72 6.72
C ASN A 5 59.63 13.70 5.92
N THR A 6 58.65 12.91 6.38
CA THR A 6 57.59 13.31 7.32
C THR A 6 56.69 14.38 6.72
N ALA A 7 55.60 13.91 6.12
CA ALA A 7 54.39 14.68 5.92
C ALA A 7 53.74 14.98 7.27
N PRO A 8 53.13 16.16 7.47
CA PRO A 8 52.04 16.27 8.42
C PRO A 8 50.74 15.95 7.69
N GLU A 9 50.27 14.71 7.85
CA GLU A 9 48.86 14.41 7.73
C GLU A 9 48.13 15.27 8.76
N THR A 10 47.33 16.22 8.29
CA THR A 10 46.35 16.90 9.11
C THR A 10 45.37 15.83 9.61
N PRO A 11 45.27 15.55 10.91
CA PRO A 11 44.20 14.71 11.39
C PRO A 11 42.90 15.50 11.16
N GLU A 12 42.07 14.98 10.26
CA GLU A 12 40.66 15.36 10.16
C GLU A 12 40.08 15.23 11.57
N ALA A 13 39.76 16.38 12.16
CA ALA A 13 39.01 16.45 13.39
C ALA A 13 37.64 15.81 13.14
N GLN A 14 37.57 14.50 13.39
CA GLN A 14 36.33 13.76 13.57
C GLN A 14 35.61 14.45 14.73
N THR A 15 34.75 15.39 14.37
CA THR A 15 33.80 15.98 15.30
C THR A 15 32.84 14.86 15.60
N GLU A 16 33.06 14.16 16.73
CA GLU A 16 32.04 13.30 17.31
C GLU A 16 30.82 14.20 17.54
N ALA A 17 29.85 14.12 16.62
CA ALA A 17 28.57 14.78 16.77
C ALA A 17 27.92 14.17 17.99
N VAL A 18 27.96 14.89 19.11
CA VAL A 18 27.15 14.57 20.29
C VAL A 18 25.71 14.42 19.76
N PRO A 19 25.06 13.25 19.94
CA PRO A 19 23.72 13.05 19.42
C PRO A 19 22.83 14.15 20.00
N ASP A 20 22.18 14.90 19.12
CA ASP A 20 21.26 15.94 19.53
C ASP A 20 20.15 15.26 20.33
N PRO A 21 19.94 15.61 21.62
CA PRO A 21 18.88 14.99 22.41
C PRO A 21 17.50 15.16 21.75
N ALA A 22 17.33 16.16 20.88
CA ALA A 22 16.12 16.30 20.08
C ALA A 22 15.98 15.22 18.97
N GLU A 23 17.07 14.66 18.45
CA GLU A 23 17.01 13.52 17.52
C GLU A 23 16.53 12.24 18.20
N GLU A 24 16.96 11.97 19.43
CA GLU A 24 16.46 10.82 20.20
C GLU A 24 14.96 10.95 20.50
N VAL A 25 14.51 12.16 20.87
CA VAL A 25 13.08 12.46 21.08
C VAL A 25 12.30 12.30 19.78
N ARG A 26 12.80 12.84 18.66
CA ARG A 26 12.17 12.69 17.34
C ARG A 26 12.07 11.23 16.91
N ALA A 27 13.13 10.45 17.12
CA ALA A 27 13.14 9.01 16.80
C ALA A 27 12.13 8.23 17.66
N GLY A 28 11.99 8.57 18.95
CA GLY A 28 10.97 8.02 19.84
C GLY A 28 9.56 8.30 19.33
N ILE A 29 9.25 9.57 19.05
CA ILE A 29 7.96 10.00 18.50
C ILE A 29 7.68 9.32 17.15
N HIS A 30 8.69 9.18 16.29
CA HIS A 30 8.54 8.52 15.00
C HIS A 30 8.15 7.05 15.16
N ARG A 31 8.81 6.30 16.06
CA ARG A 31 8.47 4.89 16.32
C ARG A 31 7.04 4.71 16.83
N GLU A 32 6.60 5.59 17.74
CA GLU A 32 5.23 5.54 18.27
C GLU A 32 4.17 5.83 17.18
N ASN A 33 4.48 6.74 16.25
CA ASN A 33 3.57 7.11 15.18
C ASN A 33 3.64 6.18 13.98
N ALA A 34 4.78 5.52 13.73
CA ALA A 34 4.97 4.61 12.61
C ALA A 34 3.92 3.49 12.60
N GLY A 35 3.62 2.90 13.75
CA GLY A 35 2.58 1.86 13.85
C GLY A 35 1.18 2.38 13.49
N LYS A 36 0.83 3.59 13.96
CA LYS A 36 -0.45 4.23 13.62
C LYS A 36 -0.53 4.59 12.14
N LEU A 37 0.57 5.04 11.57
CA LEU A 37 0.69 5.39 10.16
C LEU A 37 0.55 4.13 9.29
N ALA A 38 1.17 3.02 9.67
CA ALA A 38 1.02 1.74 8.99
C ALA A 38 -0.42 1.20 9.04
N GLN A 39 -1.12 1.35 10.18
CA GLN A 39 -2.54 1.00 10.27
C GLN A 39 -3.41 1.88 9.36
N ALA A 40 -3.14 3.19 9.32
CA ALA A 40 -3.86 4.12 8.45
C ALA A 40 -3.63 3.78 6.97
N GLU A 41 -2.39 3.49 6.58
CA GLU A 41 -2.03 3.11 5.21
C GLU A 41 -2.68 1.78 4.81
N LEU A 42 -2.70 0.80 5.70
CA LEU A 42 -3.40 -0.47 5.47
C LEU A 42 -4.90 -0.26 5.23
N LYS A 43 -5.55 0.62 6.02
CA LYS A 43 -6.97 0.96 5.83
C LYS A 43 -7.19 1.69 4.49
N ALA A 44 -6.29 2.60 4.12
CA ALA A 44 -6.35 3.32 2.86
C ALA A 44 -6.23 2.36 1.65
N GLN A 45 -5.24 1.46 1.67
CA GLN A 45 -5.06 0.47 0.61
C GLN A 45 -6.22 -0.52 0.52
N ALA A 46 -6.74 -0.99 1.65
CA ALA A 46 -7.92 -1.84 1.67
C ALA A 46 -9.13 -1.14 1.03
N ALA A 47 -9.37 0.12 1.38
CA ALA A 47 -10.45 0.91 0.80
C ALA A 47 -10.27 1.11 -0.72
N GLN A 48 -9.05 1.40 -1.17
CA GLN A 48 -8.72 1.52 -2.60
C GLN A 48 -8.96 0.21 -3.37
N ALA A 49 -8.65 -0.94 -2.74
CA ALA A 49 -8.88 -2.26 -3.30
C ALA A 49 -10.34 -2.74 -3.20
N GLY A 50 -11.24 -1.95 -2.61
CA GLY A 50 -12.63 -2.36 -2.36
C GLY A 50 -12.77 -3.47 -1.32
N ILE A 51 -11.73 -3.68 -0.51
CA ILE A 51 -11.67 -4.68 0.56
C ILE A 51 -12.39 -4.15 1.79
N LYS A 52 -13.32 -4.94 2.33
CA LYS A 52 -13.95 -4.67 3.63
C LYS A 52 -13.18 -5.42 4.72
N LEU A 53 -12.40 -4.69 5.49
CA LEU A 53 -11.73 -5.23 6.68
C LEU A 53 -12.74 -5.43 7.81
N PRO A 54 -12.64 -6.51 8.61
CA PRO A 54 -13.43 -6.68 9.82
C PRO A 54 -13.17 -5.56 10.82
N ASP A 55 -14.19 -5.20 11.59
CA ASP A 55 -14.06 -4.23 12.67
C ASP A 55 -13.02 -4.71 13.70
N GLY A 56 -12.13 -3.81 14.10
CA GLY A 56 -11.04 -4.11 15.04
C GLY A 56 -9.91 -4.98 14.46
N TYR A 57 -9.94 -5.37 13.18
CA TYR A 57 -8.85 -6.16 12.57
C TYR A 57 -7.47 -5.51 12.74
N THR A 58 -7.41 -4.18 12.60
CA THR A 58 -6.16 -3.42 12.75
C THR A 58 -5.63 -3.38 14.18
N ASP A 59 -6.47 -3.68 15.18
CA ASP A 59 -6.12 -3.58 16.60
C ASP A 59 -5.35 -4.83 17.07
N TYR A 60 -5.57 -5.96 16.38
CA TYR A 60 -4.85 -7.22 16.62
C TYR A 60 -3.66 -7.42 15.68
N LEU A 61 -3.43 -6.47 14.77
CA LEU A 61 -2.35 -6.55 13.79
C LEU A 61 -1.04 -6.13 14.43
N ASP A 62 -0.02 -6.98 14.28
CA ASP A 62 1.34 -6.65 14.66
C ASP A 62 1.89 -5.57 13.70
N THR A 63 1.81 -4.30 14.15
CA THR A 63 2.21 -3.15 13.33
C THR A 63 3.68 -3.17 12.96
N SER A 64 4.53 -3.85 13.73
CA SER A 64 5.96 -3.97 13.41
C SER A 64 6.20 -4.77 12.13
N LYS A 65 5.29 -5.67 11.77
CA LYS A 65 5.37 -6.42 10.50
C LYS A 65 4.88 -5.65 9.28
N LEU A 66 4.23 -4.51 9.50
CA LEU A 66 3.79 -3.61 8.43
C LEU A 66 4.85 -2.55 8.10
N LEU A 67 5.90 -2.44 8.91
CA LEU A 67 6.99 -1.50 8.70
C LEU A 67 8.13 -2.19 7.93
N GLY A 68 8.77 -1.44 7.03
CA GLY A 68 10.03 -1.83 6.40
C GLY A 68 11.22 -1.59 7.33
N GLU A 69 12.42 -1.91 6.84
CA GLU A 69 13.68 -1.75 7.57
C GLU A 69 13.94 -0.29 8.00
N ASP A 70 13.40 0.67 7.24
CA ASP A 70 13.50 2.10 7.51
C ASP A 70 12.52 2.59 8.59
N GLY A 71 11.66 1.71 9.12
CA GLY A 71 10.61 2.07 10.09
C GLY A 71 9.43 2.84 9.48
N ASN A 72 9.36 2.91 8.15
CA ASN A 72 8.21 3.43 7.40
C ASN A 72 7.28 2.29 6.99
N PRO A 73 5.98 2.55 6.73
CA PRO A 73 5.07 1.51 6.24
C PRO A 73 5.54 0.93 4.91
N SER A 74 5.63 -0.38 4.84
CA SER A 74 6.01 -1.11 3.63
C SER A 74 4.76 -1.49 2.84
N ALA A 75 4.68 -1.02 1.59
CA ALA A 75 3.57 -1.36 0.69
C ALA A 75 3.50 -2.87 0.40
N GLU A 76 4.65 -3.56 0.34
CA GLU A 76 4.69 -5.01 0.12
C GLU A 76 4.06 -5.75 1.30
N SER A 77 4.49 -5.43 2.52
CA SER A 77 4.00 -6.06 3.75
C SER A 77 2.51 -5.79 3.99
N ILE A 78 2.07 -4.56 3.70
CA ILE A 78 0.65 -4.19 3.77
C ILE A 78 -0.15 -4.98 2.71
N GLY A 79 0.35 -5.07 1.48
CA GLY A 79 -0.26 -5.89 0.44
C GLY A 79 -0.39 -7.35 0.86
N GLU A 80 0.65 -7.93 1.47
CA GLU A 80 0.60 -9.30 2.00
C GLU A 80 -0.48 -9.48 3.08
N ALA A 81 -0.65 -8.50 3.96
CA ALA A 81 -1.68 -8.52 5.00
C ALA A 81 -3.11 -8.41 4.42
N LEU A 82 -3.25 -7.86 3.20
CA LEU A 82 -4.53 -7.70 2.51
C LEU A 82 -4.89 -8.86 1.57
N LYS A 83 -3.91 -9.65 1.11
CA LYS A 83 -4.12 -10.84 0.25
C LYS A 83 -5.29 -11.75 0.69
N PRO A 84 -5.49 -12.06 1.99
CA PRO A 84 -6.60 -12.93 2.42
C PRO A 84 -7.99 -12.36 2.13
N PHE A 85 -8.11 -11.04 1.97
CA PHE A 85 -9.36 -10.33 1.77
C PHE A 85 -9.60 -9.89 0.33
N GLU A 86 -8.69 -10.22 -0.59
CA GLU A 86 -8.84 -9.86 -1.99
C GLU A 86 -10.14 -10.46 -2.57
N PRO A 87 -10.96 -9.63 -3.23
CA PRO A 87 -12.20 -10.11 -3.82
C PRO A 87 -11.88 -11.09 -4.96
N LYS A 88 -12.33 -12.34 -4.81
CA LYS A 88 -12.32 -13.31 -5.90
C LYS A 88 -13.43 -12.96 -6.87
N PHE A 89 -13.08 -12.27 -7.95
CA PHE A 89 -14.02 -12.04 -9.03
C PHE A 89 -14.32 -13.38 -9.72
N PRO A 90 -15.60 -13.81 -9.77
CA PRO A 90 -15.94 -14.97 -10.58
C PRO A 90 -15.59 -14.67 -12.04
N PRO A 91 -15.05 -15.64 -12.80
CA PRO A 91 -14.87 -15.45 -14.22
C PRO A 91 -16.22 -15.08 -14.83
N LEU A 92 -16.28 -13.96 -15.56
CA LEU A 92 -17.49 -13.53 -16.27
C LEU A 92 -17.81 -14.55 -17.36
N ALA A 93 -18.57 -15.58 -17.00
CA ALA A 93 -19.17 -16.51 -17.95
C ALA A 93 -20.29 -15.76 -18.70
N GLY A 94 -19.99 -15.06 -19.79
CA GLY A 94 -21.08 -14.46 -20.57
C GLY A 94 -20.79 -13.48 -21.71
N THR A 95 -19.56 -13.04 -21.98
CA THR A 95 -19.33 -11.97 -22.99
C THR A 95 -18.76 -12.45 -24.32
N LEU A 96 -19.08 -13.67 -24.78
CA LEU A 96 -18.63 -14.11 -26.11
C LEU A 96 -19.49 -15.15 -26.82
N HIS A 97 -20.83 -15.08 -26.78
CA HIS A 97 -21.68 -15.98 -27.59
C HIS A 97 -22.89 -15.34 -28.30
N ASN A 98 -22.84 -14.05 -28.63
CA ASN A 98 -23.77 -13.46 -29.62
C ASN A 98 -23.15 -13.46 -31.02
N ARG A 99 -22.86 -14.65 -31.56
CA ARG A 99 -22.45 -14.85 -32.96
C ARG A 99 -23.34 -15.85 -33.70
N GLY A 100 -24.61 -15.94 -33.30
CA GLY A 100 -25.60 -16.77 -33.98
C GLY A 100 -26.96 -16.07 -34.02
N SER A 101 -27.34 -15.61 -35.22
CA SER A 101 -28.71 -15.36 -35.69
C SER A 101 -29.69 -14.74 -34.68
N ALA A 102 -29.86 -13.42 -34.75
CA ALA A 102 -31.02 -12.78 -34.13
C ALA A 102 -32.31 -13.38 -34.71
N PRO A 103 -33.27 -13.89 -33.91
CA PRO A 103 -34.62 -14.06 -34.42
C PRO A 103 -35.16 -12.67 -34.74
N LEU A 104 -35.77 -12.52 -35.92
CA LEU A 104 -36.52 -11.32 -36.31
C LEU A 104 -37.62 -11.07 -35.27
N VAL A 105 -37.33 -10.24 -34.29
CA VAL A 105 -38.33 -9.76 -33.33
C VAL A 105 -39.24 -8.82 -34.11
N HIS A 106 -40.45 -9.28 -34.44
CA HIS A 106 -41.49 -8.42 -34.96
C HIS A 106 -41.85 -7.37 -33.91
N HIS A 107 -41.38 -6.14 -34.11
CA HIS A 107 -41.76 -5.00 -33.30
C HIS A 107 -43.25 -4.67 -33.56
N PHE A 108 -44.14 -5.14 -32.69
CA PHE A 108 -45.48 -4.60 -32.62
C PHE A 108 -45.42 -3.22 -31.96
N SER A 109 -45.69 -2.17 -32.74
CA SER A 109 -45.87 -0.84 -32.20
C SER A 109 -47.14 -0.81 -31.34
N LEU A 110 -47.02 -0.41 -30.07
CA LEU A 110 -48.16 -0.14 -29.19
C LEU A 110 -48.84 1.20 -29.51
N ASP A 111 -48.38 1.91 -30.53
CA ASP A 111 -48.98 3.17 -30.95
C ASP A 111 -50.40 2.92 -31.49
N ALA A 112 -51.41 3.43 -30.76
CA ALA A 112 -52.81 3.29 -31.10
C ALA A 112 -53.16 3.87 -32.48
N ARG A 113 -52.31 4.76 -33.03
CA ARG A 113 -52.46 5.32 -34.38
C ARG A 113 -52.24 4.33 -35.52
N ARG A 114 -51.56 3.20 -35.28
CA ARG A 114 -51.25 2.19 -36.32
C ARG A 114 -52.18 0.97 -36.31
N ARG A 115 -53.22 0.95 -35.46
CA ARG A 115 -54.29 -0.07 -35.51
C ARG A 115 -55.40 0.41 -36.46
N LYS A 116 -55.34 -0.01 -37.73
CA LYS A 116 -56.45 0.08 -38.68
C LYS A 116 -56.63 -1.27 -39.35
#